data_AF-A0A935Y934-F1
#
_entry.id   AF-A0A935Y934-F1
#
_cell.length_a   1.000
_cell.length_b   1.000
_cell.length_c   1.000
_cell.angle_alpha   90.00
_cell.angle_beta   90.00
_cell.angle_gamma   90.00
#
_symmetry.space_group_name_H-M   'P 1'
#
loop_
_entity.id
_entity.type
_entity.pdbx_description
1 polymer ?
#
loop_
_entity_poly.entity_id
_entity_poly.type
_entity_poly.pdbx_seq_one_letter_code
_entity_poly.pdbx_strand_id
1 'polypeptide(L)' 'MCCTCKAKLTKGKVNMKVNYGLEPDEIDAGYILSCQSHPVSDEIEVDFD' A
#
# COMPACT_ATOMS: atom_id res chain seq x y z
N MET A 1 -15.91 0.63 4.42
CA MET A 1 -14.47 0.49 4.13
C MET A 1 -13.71 1.30 5.17
N CYS A 2 -12.61 0.80 5.73
CA CYS A 2 -11.76 1.56 6.67
C CYS A 2 -10.40 1.89 6.03
N CYS A 3 -9.71 2.91 6.54
CA CYS A 3 -8.37 3.34 6.09
C CYS A 3 -7.30 3.19 7.19
N THR A 4 -7.57 2.37 8.21
CA THR A 4 -6.68 2.16 9.37
C THR A 4 -5.39 1.41 9.00
N CYS A 5 -5.42 0.62 7.93
CA CYS A 5 -4.26 -0.14 7.46
C CYS A 5 -3.45 0.59 6.37
N LYS A 6 -3.63 1.92 6.24
CA LYS A 6 -2.88 2.74 5.27
C LYS A 6 -1.41 2.82 5.69
N ALA A 7 -0.51 2.55 4.75
CA ALA A 7 0.94 2.61 4.91
C ALA A 7 1.56 3.19 3.65
N LYS A 8 2.77 3.74 3.74
CA LYS A 8 3.52 4.23 2.58
C LYS A 8 4.60 3.23 2.20
N LEU A 9 4.60 2.77 0.94
CA LEU A 9 5.64 1.90 0.43
C LEU A 9 6.90 2.73 0.15
N THR A 10 7.95 2.52 0.94
CA THR A 10 9.24 3.22 0.77
C THR A 10 10.23 2.40 -0.06
N LYS A 11 10.11 1.07 -0.07
CA LYS A 11 10.97 0.17 -0.85
C LYS A 11 10.19 -1.06 -1.31
N GLY A 12 10.57 -1.58 -2.48
CA GLY A 12 10.01 -2.82 -3.04
C GLY A 12 8.74 -2.57 -3.86
N LYS A 13 7.98 -3.63 -4.11
CA LYS A 13 6.73 -3.58 -4.87
C LYS A 13 5.68 -4.46 -4.21
N VAL A 14 4.46 -3.95 -4.15
CA VAL A 14 3.28 -4.70 -3.72
C VAL A 14 2.21 -4.64 -4.80
N ASN A 15 1.37 -5.66 -4.83
CA ASN A 15 0.17 -5.70 -5.65
C ASN A 15 -1.05 -5.66 -4.74
N MET A 16 -1.90 -4.65 -4.92
CA MET A 16 -3.19 -4.54 -4.26
C MET A 16 -4.28 -4.98 -5.22
N LYS A 17 -4.93 -6.11 -4.94
CA LYS A 17 -6.06 -6.62 -5.75
C LYS A 17 -7.29 -5.74 -5.67
N VAL A 18 -7.46 -5.06 -4.55
CA VAL A 18 -8.67 -4.32 -4.21
C VAL A 18 -8.26 -3.03 -3.52
N ASN A 19 -8.47 -1.91 -4.21
CA ASN A 19 -8.33 -0.59 -3.62
C ASN A 19 -9.69 0.11 -3.59
N TYR A 20 -10.37 0.05 -2.44
CA TYR A 20 -11.62 0.77 -2.20
C TYR A 20 -11.45 1.94 -1.21
N GLY A 21 -10.22 2.30 -0.85
CA GLY A 21 -9.94 3.23 0.25
C GLY A 21 -8.86 4.28 -0.01
N LEU A 22 -8.09 4.17 -1.09
CA LEU A 22 -7.08 5.16 -1.50
C LEU A 22 -7.50 5.81 -2.80
N GLU A 23 -7.35 7.13 -2.87
CA GLU A 23 -7.51 7.90 -4.10
C GLU A 23 -6.36 7.59 -5.08
N PRO A 24 -6.54 7.84 -6.40
CA PRO A 24 -5.50 7.58 -7.39
C PRO A 24 -4.18 8.31 -7.10
N ASP A 25 -4.24 9.54 -6.59
CA ASP A 25 -3.07 10.34 -6.20
C ASP A 25 -2.36 9.74 -4.99
N GLU A 26 -3.08 9.13 -4.04
CA GLU A 26 -2.47 8.44 -2.91
C GLU A 26 -1.70 7.19 -3.40
N ILE A 27 -2.24 6.45 -4.36
CA ILE A 27 -1.52 5.32 -4.98
C ILE A 27 -0.26 5.82 -5.70
N ASP A 28 -0.37 6.92 -6.45
CA ASP A 28 0.77 7.52 -7.17
C ASP A 28 1.84 8.03 -6.21
N ALA A 29 1.43 8.55 -5.05
CA ALA A 29 2.32 8.92 -3.95
C ALA A 29 2.93 7.72 -3.19
N GLY A 30 2.56 6.49 -3.55
CA GLY A 30 3.09 5.24 -2.99
C GLY A 30 2.37 4.76 -1.74
N TYR A 31 1.16 5.25 -1.45
CA TYR A 31 0.35 4.72 -0.36
C TYR A 31 -0.31 3.39 -0.74
N ILE A 32 -0.38 2.50 0.23
CA ILE A 32 -0.92 1.15 0.10
C ILE A 32 -1.79 0.82 1.31
N LEU A 33 -2.73 -0.12 1.13
CA LEU A 33 -3.48 -0.73 2.21
C LEU A 33 -2.79 -2.05 2.58
N SER A 34 -1.99 -2.04 3.65
CA SER A 34 -1.17 -3.21 4.03
C SER A 34 -2.01 -4.46 4.25
N CYS A 35 -3.24 -4.30 4.75
CA CYS A 35 -4.16 -5.42 4.99
C CYS A 35 -4.65 -6.13 3.71
N GLN A 36 -4.48 -5.51 2.54
CA GLN A 36 -4.89 -6.03 1.24
C GLN A 36 -3.75 -6.02 0.21
N SER A 37 -2.52 -5.74 0.65
CA SER A 37 -1.33 -5.65 -0.19
C SER A 37 -0.57 -6.97 -0.14
N HIS A 38 -0.24 -7.52 -1.31
CA HIS A 38 0.63 -8.68 -1.42
C HIS A 38 1.99 -8.27 -1.97
N PRO A 39 3.11 -8.57 -1.29
CA PRO A 39 4.44 -8.30 -1.82
C PRO A 39 4.68 -9.09 -3.10
N VAL A 40 5.27 -8.43 -4.10
CA VAL A 40 5.70 -9.04 -5.36
C VAL A 40 7.23 -8.95 -5.55
N SER A 41 7.94 -8.39 -4.57
CA SER A 41 9.40 -8.36 -4.49
C SER A 41 9.88 -9.15 -3.27
N ASP A 42 11.14 -9.59 -3.31
CA ASP A 42 11.78 -10.35 -2.22
C ASP A 42 11.90 -9.54 -0.92
N GLU A 43 12.06 -8.21 -1.06
CA GLU A 43 12.04 -7.27 0.05
C GLU A 43 11.02 -6.17 -0.21
N ILE A 44 10.29 -5.78 0.84
CA ILE A 44 9.46 -4.59 0.89
C ILE A 44 9.71 -3.83 2.18
N GLU A 45 9.58 -2.52 2.13
CA GLU A 45 9.68 -1.64 3.28
C GLU A 45 8.48 -0.70 3.25
N VAL A 46 7.78 -0.65 4.37
CA VAL A 46 6.51 0.05 4.51
C VAL A 46 6.58 0.88 5.77
N ASP A 47 6.23 2.14 5.62
CA ASP A 47 6.20 3.12 6.69
C ASP A 47 4.75 3.33 7.13
N PHE A 48 4.50 3.11 8.42
CA PHE A 48 3.23 3.39 9.07
C PHE A 48 3.47 4.59 9.98
N ASP A 49 3.27 5.80 9.43
CA ASP A 49 3.22 7.03 10.22
C ASP A 49 2.12 6.96 11.30
#